data_AF-A0A3R9MLJ3-F1
#
_entry.id   AF-A0A3R9MLJ3-F1
#
_cell.length_a   1.000
_cell.length_b   1.000
_cell.length_c   1.000
_cell.angle_alpha   90.00
_cell.angle_beta   90.00
_cell.angle_gamma   90.00
#
_symmetry.space_group_name_H-M   'P 1'
#
loop_
_entity.id
_entity.type
_entity.pdbx_description
1 polymer ?
#
loop_
_entity_poly.entity_id
_entity_poly.type
_entity_poly.pdbx_seq_one_letter_code
_entity_poly.pdbx_strand_id
1 'polypeptide(L)'
;MLSFLLGTLAILTSEVPGLVKVAEAGLLMVVAVGGYLVLKRLVIQQATVEVWAERVVVHYHSRSQPSVIEFAEVKHYKHKSLRDREEIVFRLANKASRKISANQLFGSIGDFAGLVQALETVAGRYQQLHPGSMVRARSFFERRISTVLLIVITFLLLLFVSKSLFNASVPTVNILGAAGAYLSYLGSWWTAGKGRSQHEA
;
A
#
# COMPACT_ATOMS: atom_id res chain seq x y z
N MET A 1 -9.60 -6.86 -36.89
CA MET A 1 -10.59 -7.09 -35.79
C MET A 1 -11.15 -5.79 -35.23
N LEU A 2 -10.33 -4.82 -34.81
CA LEU A 2 -10.81 -3.53 -34.26
C LEU A 2 -11.69 -2.73 -35.25
N SER A 3 -11.35 -2.75 -36.54
CA SER A 3 -12.08 -2.07 -37.62
C SER A 3 -13.46 -2.67 -37.91
N PHE A 4 -13.62 -3.98 -37.68
CA PHE A 4 -14.89 -4.68 -37.92
C PHE A 4 -15.89 -4.41 -36.78
N LEU A 5 -15.39 -4.34 -35.54
CA LEU A 5 -16.17 -3.96 -34.35
C LEU A 5 -16.68 -2.51 -34.41
N LEU A 6 -15.87 -1.58 -34.93
CA LEU A 6 -16.26 -0.18 -35.13
C LEU A 6 -17.37 -0.03 -36.20
N GLY A 7 -17.32 -0.83 -37.27
CA GLY A 7 -18.34 -0.81 -38.33
C GLY A 7 -19.70 -1.32 -37.87
N THR A 8 -19.75 -2.39 -37.07
CA THR A 8 -21.02 -2.92 -36.53
C THR A 8 -21.66 -2.02 -35.48
N LEU A 9 -20.85 -1.27 -34.70
CA LEU A 9 -21.36 -0.36 -33.68
C LEU A 9 -22.09 0.84 -34.30
N ALA A 10 -21.60 1.35 -35.44
CA ALA A 10 -22.18 2.51 -36.12
C ALA A 10 -23.57 2.23 -36.72
N ILE A 11 -23.80 1.01 -37.22
CA ILE A 11 -25.09 0.60 -37.80
C ILE A 11 -26.16 0.47 -36.70
N LEU A 12 -25.81 -0.12 -35.55
CA LEU A 12 -26.70 -0.30 -34.39
C LEU A 12 -27.09 0.99 -33.68
N THR A 13 -26.27 2.05 -33.75
CA THR A 13 -26.58 3.34 -33.12
C THR A 13 -27.56 4.21 -33.91
N SER A 14 -27.82 3.90 -35.18
CA SER A 14 -28.65 4.76 -36.04
C SER A 14 -30.17 4.65 -35.80
N GLU A 15 -30.65 3.55 -35.20
CA GLU A 15 -32.10 3.28 -35.11
C GLU A 15 -32.71 3.55 -33.72
N VAL A 16 -31.90 3.82 -32.69
CA VAL A 16 -32.42 4.06 -31.33
C VAL A 16 -31.66 5.23 -30.69
N PRO A 17 -32.28 6.41 -30.49
CA PRO A 17 -31.60 7.60 -29.95
C PRO A 17 -31.05 7.40 -28.52
N GLY A 18 -31.50 6.37 -27.80
CA GLY A 18 -30.90 5.93 -26.53
C GLY A 18 -29.57 5.18 -26.69
N LEU A 19 -29.36 4.46 -27.78
CA LEU A 19 -28.14 3.69 -28.05
C LEU A 19 -26.95 4.59 -28.42
N VAL A 20 -27.20 5.72 -29.10
CA VAL A 20 -26.15 6.72 -29.41
C VAL A 20 -25.51 7.25 -28.12
N LYS A 21 -26.33 7.60 -27.12
CA LYS A 21 -25.83 8.09 -25.82
C LYS A 21 -25.04 7.04 -25.05
N VAL A 22 -25.43 5.77 -25.16
CA VAL A 22 -24.71 4.64 -24.54
C VAL A 22 -23.38 4.37 -25.25
N ALA A 23 -23.36 4.46 -26.58
CA ALA A 23 -22.14 4.30 -27.37
C ALA A 23 -21.13 5.43 -27.13
N GLU A 24 -21.58 6.69 -27.06
CA GLU A 24 -20.75 7.84 -26.70
C GLU A 24 -20.19 7.72 -25.27
N ALA A 25 -21.03 7.34 -24.30
CA ALA A 25 -20.59 7.10 -22.93
C ALA A 25 -19.57 5.94 -22.84
N GLY A 26 -19.78 4.87 -23.60
CA GLY A 26 -18.86 3.75 -23.70
C GLY A 26 -17.51 4.16 -24.29
N LEU A 27 -17.51 4.94 -25.38
CA LEU A 27 -16.29 5.46 -26.01
C LEU A 27 -15.51 6.37 -25.06
N LEU A 28 -16.20 7.29 -24.37
CA LEU A 28 -15.60 8.16 -23.36
C LEU A 28 -14.97 7.36 -22.21
N MET A 29 -15.62 6.28 -21.76
CA MET A 29 -15.08 5.40 -20.73
C MET A 29 -13.81 4.68 -21.22
N VAL A 30 -13.82 4.17 -22.46
CA VAL A 30 -12.65 3.51 -23.06
C VAL A 30 -11.48 4.50 -23.22
N VAL A 31 -11.74 5.73 -23.67
CA VAL A 31 -10.71 6.78 -23.78
C VAL A 31 -10.20 7.20 -22.40
N ALA A 32 -11.07 7.35 -21.41
CA ALA A 32 -10.67 7.71 -20.05
C ALA A 32 -9.82 6.60 -19.39
N VAL A 33 -10.24 5.34 -19.50
CA VAL A 33 -9.51 4.19 -18.96
C VAL A 33 -8.20 3.98 -19.73
N GLY A 34 -8.23 4.03 -21.06
CA GLY A 34 -7.05 3.91 -21.90
C GLY A 34 -6.04 5.03 -21.64
N GLY A 35 -6.50 6.28 -21.59
CA GLY A 35 -5.69 7.44 -21.25
C GLY A 35 -5.09 7.36 -19.84
N TYR A 36 -5.86 6.91 -18.85
CA TYR A 36 -5.36 6.68 -17.49
C TYR A 36 -4.25 5.62 -17.46
N LEU A 37 -4.41 4.50 -18.19
CA LEU A 37 -3.39 3.44 -18.24
C LEU A 37 -2.11 3.92 -18.94
N VAL A 38 -2.22 4.67 -20.03
CA VAL A 38 -1.07 5.26 -20.74
C VAL A 38 -0.35 6.28 -19.85
N LEU A 39 -1.10 7.20 -19.22
CA LEU A 39 -0.54 8.19 -18.30
C LEU A 39 0.20 7.52 -17.15
N LYS A 40 -0.38 6.46 -16.57
CA LYS A 40 0.24 5.72 -15.47
C LYS A 40 1.53 5.00 -15.90
N ARG A 41 1.59 4.48 -17.13
CA ARG A 41 2.80 3.87 -17.71
C ARG A 41 3.92 4.89 -17.90
N LEU A 42 3.58 6.12 -18.32
CA LEU A 42 4.54 7.21 -18.48
C LEU A 42 5.09 7.74 -17.14
N VAL A 43 4.32 7.58 -16.05
CA VAL A 43 4.70 8.06 -14.70
C VAL A 43 5.61 7.06 -13.97
N ILE A 44 5.59 5.77 -14.31
CA ILE A 44 6.46 4.77 -13.70
C ILE A 44 7.85 4.85 -14.37
N GLN A 45 8.83 5.34 -13.61
CA GLN A 45 10.20 5.50 -14.08
C GLN A 45 11.10 4.44 -13.43
N GLN A 46 11.96 3.82 -14.24
CA GLN A 46 13.01 2.96 -13.70
C GLN A 46 14.02 3.83 -12.95
N ALA A 47 14.40 3.38 -11.76
CA ALA A 47 15.36 4.09 -10.94
C ALA A 47 16.23 3.13 -10.14
N THR A 48 17.50 3.51 -9.96
CA THR A 48 18.42 2.88 -9.02
C THR A 48 18.38 3.67 -7.72
N VAL A 49 18.27 2.98 -6.59
CA VAL A 49 18.21 3.61 -5.27
C VAL A 49 19.45 3.21 -4.50
N GLU A 50 20.16 4.22 -4.00
CA GLU A 50 21.35 4.05 -3.15
C GLU A 50 21.09 4.64 -1.77
N VAL A 51 21.49 3.89 -0.73
CA VAL A 51 21.39 4.32 0.66
C VAL A 51 22.78 4.70 1.14
N TRP A 52 22.96 5.97 1.49
CA TRP A 52 24.17 6.53 2.05
C TRP A 52 23.98 6.84 3.52
N ALA A 53 25.07 7.16 4.23
CA ALA A 53 25.08 7.41 5.68
C ALA A 53 24.03 8.44 6.16
N GLU A 54 23.78 9.49 5.37
CA GLU A 54 22.94 10.62 5.76
C GLU A 54 21.81 10.90 4.76
N ARG A 55 21.72 10.12 3.68
CA ARG A 55 20.79 10.38 2.58
C ARG A 55 20.44 9.15 1.77
N VAL A 56 19.31 9.23 1.08
CA VAL A 56 18.93 8.28 0.04
C VAL A 56 18.99 9.01 -1.30
N VAL A 57 19.70 8.42 -2.26
CA VAL A 57 19.84 8.97 -3.60
C VAL A 57 19.09 8.08 -4.57
N VAL A 58 18.21 8.69 -5.37
CA VAL A 58 17.41 8.01 -6.39
C VAL A 58 17.86 8.49 -7.76
N HIS A 59 18.52 7.61 -8.50
CA HIS A 59 18.96 7.83 -9.87
C HIS A 59 17.89 7.35 -10.83
N TYR A 60 17.11 8.27 -11.40
CA TYR A 60 16.14 7.94 -12.45
C TYR A 60 16.85 7.73 -13.77
N HIS A 61 16.52 6.66 -14.49
CA HIS A 61 17.07 6.43 -15.82
C HIS A 61 16.62 7.48 -16.85
N SER A 62 15.45 8.10 -16.62
CA SER A 62 14.85 9.09 -17.52
C SER A 62 15.15 10.54 -17.18
N ARG A 63 15.88 10.84 -16.09
CA ARG A 63 16.19 12.21 -15.67
C ARG A 63 17.69 12.37 -15.46
N SER A 64 18.25 13.51 -15.86
CA SER A 64 19.67 13.80 -15.69
C SER A 64 20.05 14.09 -14.23
N GLN A 65 19.12 14.60 -13.43
CA GLN A 65 19.38 14.94 -12.03
C GLN A 65 18.83 13.87 -11.08
N PRO A 66 19.65 13.37 -10.13
CA PRO A 66 19.19 12.45 -9.11
C PRO A 66 18.29 13.18 -8.11
N SER A 67 17.31 12.45 -7.56
CA SER A 67 16.54 12.95 -6.41
C SER A 67 17.24 12.53 -5.14
N VAL A 68 17.67 13.51 -4.37
CA VAL A 68 18.27 13.29 -3.05
C VAL A 68 17.23 13.49 -1.97
N ILE A 69 17.21 12.60 -0.99
CA ILE A 69 16.39 12.68 0.22
C ILE A 69 17.36 12.70 1.40
N GLU A 70 17.62 13.89 1.93
CA GLU A 70 18.48 14.09 3.10
C GLU A 70 17.75 13.65 4.37
N PHE A 71 18.41 12.88 5.24
CA PHE A 71 17.79 12.38 6.48
C PHE A 71 17.43 13.50 7.45
N ALA A 72 18.18 14.60 7.44
CA ALA A 72 17.88 15.81 8.18
C ALA A 72 16.50 16.39 7.82
N GLU A 73 16.04 16.21 6.58
CA GLU A 73 14.73 16.68 6.13
C GLU A 73 13.61 15.69 6.45
N VAL A 74 13.92 14.44 6.78
CA VAL A 74 12.95 13.38 7.03
C VAL A 74 12.47 13.46 8.48
N LYS A 75 11.18 13.78 8.64
CA LYS A 75 10.52 13.74 9.96
C LYS A 75 10.24 12.30 10.38
N HIS A 76 9.68 11.52 9.46
CA HIS A 76 9.38 10.12 9.70
C HIS A 76 9.35 9.31 8.40
N TYR A 77 9.76 8.06 8.48
CA TYR A 77 9.67 7.12 7.37
C TYR A 77 8.85 5.90 7.76
N LYS A 78 8.23 5.24 6.78
CA LYS A 78 7.55 3.95 6.97
C LYS A 78 7.77 3.03 5.80
N HIS A 79 7.94 1.76 6.11
CA HIS A 79 7.87 0.67 5.14
C HIS A 79 6.45 0.09 5.13
N LYS A 80 5.93 -0.21 3.94
CA LYS A 80 4.68 -0.94 3.73
C LYS A 80 4.91 -2.06 2.72
N SER A 81 4.59 -3.29 3.11
CA SER A 81 4.51 -4.43 2.20
C SER A 81 3.04 -4.80 2.00
N LEU A 82 2.58 -4.84 0.74
CA LEU A 82 1.21 -5.17 0.33
C LEU A 82 1.28 -6.14 -0.85
N ARG A 83 1.11 -7.45 -0.62
CA ARG A 83 1.14 -8.56 -1.61
C ARG A 83 2.16 -8.38 -2.75
N ASP A 84 1.82 -7.61 -3.78
CA ASP A 84 2.62 -7.44 -5.01
C ASP A 84 3.34 -6.09 -5.08
N ARG A 85 3.33 -5.32 -3.98
CA ARG A 85 3.85 -3.97 -3.89
C ARG A 85 4.54 -3.70 -2.57
N GLU A 86 5.78 -3.24 -2.66
CA GLU A 86 6.53 -2.73 -1.52
C GLU A 86 6.71 -1.22 -1.66
N GLU A 87 6.58 -0.49 -0.55
CA GLU A 87 6.64 0.96 -0.52
C GLU A 87 7.42 1.48 0.68
N ILE A 88 8.39 2.35 0.43
CA ILE A 88 9.03 3.19 1.44
C ILE A 88 8.48 4.60 1.27
N VAL A 89 7.89 5.14 2.33
CA VAL A 89 7.30 6.48 2.34
C VAL A 89 8.04 7.34 3.35
N PHE A 90 8.72 8.36 2.83
CA PHE A 90 9.34 9.42 3.62
C PHE A 90 8.35 10.57 3.74
N ARG A 91 8.15 11.05 4.97
CA ARG A 91 7.47 12.31 5.24
C ARG A 91 8.50 13.32 5.71
N LEU A 92 8.60 14.40 4.96
CA LEU A 92 9.55 15.46 5.18
C LEU A 92 9.03 16.45 6.23
N ALA A 93 9.93 17.25 6.82
CA ALA A 93 9.60 18.29 7.79
C ALA A 93 8.63 19.33 7.21
N ASN A 94 8.73 19.63 5.91
CA ASN A 94 7.83 20.51 5.17
C ASN A 94 6.44 19.90 4.86
N LYS A 95 6.11 18.74 5.46
CA LYS A 95 4.88 17.94 5.23
C LYS A 95 4.76 17.30 3.85
N ALA A 96 5.71 17.51 2.93
CA ALA A 96 5.74 16.78 1.66
C ALA A 96 6.03 15.29 1.90
N SER A 97 5.65 14.46 0.94
CA SER A 97 5.92 13.02 0.98
C SER A 97 6.68 12.59 -0.26
N ARG A 98 7.78 11.87 -0.04
CA ARG A 98 8.53 11.16 -1.08
C ARG A 98 8.27 9.67 -0.93
N LYS A 99 8.05 9.00 -2.05
CA LYS A 99 7.69 7.60 -2.07
C LYS A 99 8.57 6.86 -3.06
N ILE A 100 9.18 5.79 -2.58
CA ILE A 100 9.86 4.79 -3.39
C ILE A 100 8.98 3.55 -3.34
N SER A 101 8.57 3.03 -4.50
CA SER A 101 7.77 1.81 -4.54
C SER A 101 8.25 0.87 -5.62
N ALA A 102 8.36 -0.40 -5.26
CA ALA A 102 8.54 -1.49 -6.21
C ALA A 102 7.19 -2.18 -6.42
N ASN A 103 6.86 -2.49 -7.67
CA ASN A 103 5.60 -3.14 -8.01
C ASN A 103 5.86 -4.25 -9.02
N GLN A 104 5.58 -5.49 -8.64
CA GLN A 104 5.78 -6.67 -9.49
C GLN A 104 4.95 -6.59 -10.77
N LEU A 105 3.80 -5.90 -10.73
CA LEU A 105 2.91 -5.71 -11.89
C LEU A 105 3.50 -4.80 -12.98
N PHE A 106 4.57 -4.05 -12.68
CA PHE A 106 5.13 -3.05 -13.59
C PHE A 106 6.65 -3.19 -13.81
N GLY A 107 7.27 -4.26 -13.31
CA GLY A 107 8.69 -4.55 -13.55
C GLY A 107 9.27 -5.58 -12.57
N SER A 108 10.52 -5.98 -12.80
CA SER A 108 11.28 -6.80 -11.85
C SER A 108 11.61 -5.99 -10.60
N ILE A 109 11.12 -6.44 -9.45
CA ILE A 109 11.60 -5.93 -8.16
C ILE A 109 13.03 -6.44 -8.01
N GLY A 110 14.01 -5.53 -7.95
CA GLY A 110 15.38 -5.88 -7.56
C GLY A 110 15.45 -6.32 -6.10
N ASP A 111 16.59 -6.17 -5.44
CA ASP A 111 16.69 -6.50 -4.01
C ASP A 111 16.07 -5.41 -3.11
N PHE A 112 14.74 -5.31 -3.11
CA PHE A 112 14.02 -4.32 -2.29
C PHE A 112 14.10 -4.65 -0.80
N ALA A 113 14.18 -5.94 -0.45
CA ALA A 113 14.38 -6.37 0.94
C ALA A 113 15.74 -5.89 1.47
N GLY A 114 16.82 -6.09 0.69
CA GLY A 114 18.14 -5.57 1.01
C GLY A 114 18.17 -4.04 1.10
N LEU A 115 17.45 -3.34 0.21
CA LEU A 115 17.28 -1.88 0.28
C LEU A 115 16.63 -1.44 1.60
N VAL A 116 15.54 -2.09 2.02
CA VAL A 116 14.85 -1.79 3.28
C VAL A 116 15.78 -2.05 4.46
N GLN A 117 16.49 -3.18 4.48
CA GLN A 117 17.42 -3.52 5.56
C GLN A 117 18.59 -2.52 5.67
N ALA A 118 19.15 -2.12 4.52
CA ALA A 118 20.20 -1.10 4.46
C ALA A 118 19.67 0.24 5.00
N LEU A 119 18.47 0.65 4.57
CA LEU A 119 17.82 1.87 5.06
C LEU A 119 17.58 1.82 6.57
N GLU A 120 17.04 0.73 7.10
CA GLU A 120 16.78 0.61 8.54
C GLU A 120 18.08 0.65 9.37
N THR A 121 19.15 0.03 8.88
CA THR A 121 20.47 0.04 9.52
C THR A 121 21.06 1.44 9.56
N VAL A 122 21.05 2.14 8.42
CA VAL A 122 21.64 3.47 8.27
C VAL A 122 20.78 4.52 9.00
N ALA A 123 19.45 4.44 8.91
CA ALA A 123 18.53 5.28 9.66
C ALA A 123 18.71 5.10 11.18
N GLY A 124 18.89 3.86 11.65
CA GLY A 124 19.14 3.57 13.06
C GLY A 124 20.42 4.24 13.57
N ARG A 125 21.51 4.16 12.80
CA ARG A 125 22.78 4.85 13.12
C ARG A 125 22.63 6.37 13.10
N TYR A 126 21.93 6.91 12.10
CA TYR A 126 21.71 8.35 12.00
C TYR A 126 20.89 8.87 13.19
N GLN A 127 19.85 8.12 13.62
CA GLN A 127 19.02 8.48 14.76
C GLN A 127 19.79 8.46 16.09
N GLN A 128 20.79 7.57 16.24
CA GLN A 128 21.69 7.56 17.41
C GLN A 128 22.53 8.84 17.50
N LEU A 129 22.97 9.38 16.35
CA LEU A 129 23.74 10.62 16.28
C LEU A 129 22.85 11.87 16.37
N HIS A 130 21.61 11.79 15.87
CA HIS A 130 20.68 12.92 15.76
C HIS A 130 19.32 12.59 16.40
N PRO A 131 19.24 12.57 17.75
CA PRO A 131 18.02 12.21 18.46
C PRO A 131 16.87 13.15 18.10
N GLY A 132 15.80 12.59 17.50
CA GLY A 132 14.60 13.32 17.09
C GLY A 132 14.42 13.49 15.57
N SER A 133 15.42 13.15 14.78
CA SER A 133 15.33 13.10 13.32
C SER A 133 15.00 11.68 12.82
N MET A 134 14.36 11.58 11.65
CA MET A 134 14.15 10.33 10.92
C MET A 134 13.48 9.18 11.71
N VAL A 135 12.44 9.49 12.49
CA VAL A 135 11.78 8.47 13.32
C VAL A 135 11.05 7.43 12.47
N ARG A 136 11.33 6.13 12.67
CA ARG A 136 10.56 5.03 12.05
C ARG A 136 9.13 5.06 12.55
N ALA A 137 8.19 5.40 11.66
CA ALA A 137 6.78 5.39 11.97
C ALA A 137 6.26 3.95 12.04
N ARG A 138 6.04 3.47 13.26
CA ARG A 138 5.49 2.13 13.52
C ARG A 138 4.17 1.91 12.79
N SER A 139 4.05 0.74 12.16
CA SER A 139 2.80 0.26 11.55
C SER A 139 1.70 0.18 12.61
N PHE A 140 0.43 0.23 12.20
CA PHE A 140 -0.69 0.16 13.14
C PHE A 140 -0.59 -1.08 14.05
N PHE A 141 -0.26 -2.24 13.46
CA PHE A 141 -0.08 -3.52 14.15
C PHE A 141 1.17 -3.61 15.04
N GLU A 142 2.08 -2.64 14.95
CA GLU A 142 3.27 -2.54 15.82
C GLU A 142 3.02 -1.65 17.04
N ARG A 143 1.89 -0.92 17.07
CA ARG A 143 1.54 -0.04 18.19
C ARG A 143 0.86 -0.84 19.30
N ARG A 144 1.11 -0.49 20.56
CA ARG A 144 0.40 -1.06 21.74
C ARG A 144 -1.13 -0.93 21.63
N ILE A 145 -1.60 0.13 20.98
CA ILE A 145 -3.03 0.37 20.69
C ILE A 145 -3.64 -0.80 19.89
N SER A 146 -2.90 -1.44 18.97
CA SER A 146 -3.40 -2.60 18.24
C SER A 146 -3.62 -3.82 19.12
N THR A 147 -2.79 -4.02 20.14
CA THR A 147 -2.96 -5.07 21.15
C THR A 147 -4.18 -4.81 22.01
N VAL A 148 -4.38 -3.56 22.46
CA VAL A 148 -5.60 -3.18 23.20
C VAL A 148 -6.85 -3.40 22.33
N LEU A 149 -6.82 -2.99 21.06
CA LEU A 149 -7.93 -3.21 20.14
C LEU A 149 -8.19 -4.70 19.91
N LEU A 150 -7.14 -5.52 19.78
CA LEU A 150 -7.27 -6.97 19.68
C LEU A 150 -8.00 -7.54 20.90
N ILE A 151 -7.59 -7.17 22.12
CA ILE A 151 -8.22 -7.62 23.36
C ILE A 151 -9.71 -7.24 23.39
N VAL A 152 -10.03 -5.98 23.05
CA VAL A 152 -11.43 -5.50 23.03
C VAL A 152 -12.28 -6.27 22.01
N ILE A 153 -11.78 -6.45 20.78
CA ILE A 153 -12.48 -7.21 19.75
C ILE A 153 -12.67 -8.67 20.20
N THR A 154 -11.64 -9.29 20.78
CA THR A 154 -11.70 -10.66 21.30
C THR A 154 -12.79 -10.80 22.37
N PHE A 155 -12.85 -9.85 23.30
CA PHE A 155 -13.84 -9.84 24.38
C PHE A 155 -15.27 -9.68 23.85
N LEU A 156 -15.49 -8.76 22.90
CA LEU A 156 -16.80 -8.59 22.26
C LEU A 156 -17.23 -9.85 21.50
N LEU A 157 -16.30 -10.51 20.83
CA LEU A 157 -16.57 -11.76 20.10
C LEU A 157 -16.94 -12.89 21.07
N LEU A 158 -16.23 -13.01 22.20
CA LEU A 158 -16.58 -13.95 23.27
C LEU A 158 -17.97 -13.70 23.84
N LEU A 159 -18.32 -12.44 24.12
CA LEU A 159 -19.67 -12.09 24.59
C LEU A 159 -20.74 -12.41 23.54
N PHE A 160 -20.47 -12.14 22.27
CA PHE A 160 -21.39 -12.43 21.17
C PHE A 160 -21.62 -13.93 20.98
N VAL A 161 -20.54 -14.73 20.98
CA VAL A 161 -20.60 -16.20 20.90
C VAL A 161 -21.32 -16.78 22.12
N SER A 162 -20.98 -16.33 23.32
CA SER A 162 -21.65 -16.75 24.56
C SER A 162 -23.16 -16.47 24.48
N LYS A 163 -23.56 -15.25 24.13
CA LYS A 163 -24.97 -14.89 23.96
C LYS A 163 -25.65 -15.76 22.90
N SER A 164 -24.98 -16.09 21.80
CA SER A 164 -25.55 -16.95 20.77
C SER A 164 -25.69 -18.42 21.22
N LEU A 165 -24.77 -18.93 22.04
CA LEU A 165 -24.85 -20.30 22.57
C LEU A 165 -25.97 -20.44 23.60
N PHE A 166 -26.23 -19.39 24.39
CA PHE A 166 -27.28 -19.39 25.42
C PHE A 166 -28.65 -18.88 24.94
N ASN A 167 -28.75 -18.35 23.71
CA ASN A 167 -29.98 -17.77 23.18
C ASN A 167 -30.22 -18.26 21.75
N ALA A 168 -31.18 -19.19 21.59
CA ALA A 168 -31.43 -19.98 20.36
C ALA A 168 -31.93 -19.16 19.13
N SER A 169 -32.05 -17.85 19.25
CA SER A 169 -32.60 -16.96 18.23
C SER A 169 -31.55 -16.25 17.34
N VAL A 170 -30.25 -16.49 17.56
CA VAL A 170 -29.19 -15.85 16.76
C VAL A 170 -28.76 -16.78 15.61
N PRO A 171 -28.82 -16.34 14.34
CA PRO A 171 -28.48 -17.17 13.18
C PRO A 171 -26.97 -17.46 13.11
N THR A 172 -26.63 -18.74 13.05
CA THR A 172 -25.26 -19.32 13.09
C THR A 172 -24.32 -18.83 11.98
N VAL A 173 -24.88 -18.38 10.85
CA VAL A 173 -24.11 -17.91 9.67
C VAL A 173 -23.31 -16.64 9.98
N ASN A 174 -23.82 -15.77 10.88
CA ASN A 174 -23.12 -14.54 11.27
C ASN A 174 -21.88 -14.81 12.15
N ILE A 175 -21.83 -15.96 12.84
CA ILE A 175 -20.74 -16.31 13.75
C ILE A 175 -19.51 -16.80 12.96
N LEU A 176 -19.72 -17.63 11.94
CA LEU A 176 -18.64 -18.13 11.08
C LEU A 176 -17.95 -16.99 10.32
N GLY A 177 -18.72 -16.02 9.80
CA GLY A 177 -18.17 -14.83 9.15
C GLY A 177 -17.34 -13.96 10.11
N ALA A 178 -17.85 -13.71 11.32
CA ALA A 178 -17.14 -12.97 12.35
C ALA A 178 -15.85 -13.69 12.80
N ALA A 179 -15.89 -15.01 12.96
CA ALA A 179 -14.73 -15.83 13.30
C ALA A 179 -13.67 -15.80 12.19
N GLY A 180 -14.08 -15.91 10.91
CA GLY A 180 -13.16 -15.83 9.77
C GLY A 180 -12.46 -14.47 9.65
N ALA A 181 -13.22 -13.38 9.84
CA ALA A 181 -12.65 -12.03 9.86
C ALA A 181 -11.67 -11.84 11.03
N TYR A 182 -12.02 -12.37 12.21
CA TYR A 182 -11.16 -12.32 13.39
C TYR A 182 -9.87 -13.13 13.24
N LEU A 183 -9.94 -14.35 12.70
CA LEU A 183 -8.76 -15.17 12.40
C LEU A 183 -7.83 -14.49 11.40
N SER A 184 -8.39 -13.82 10.38
CA SER A 184 -7.61 -13.02 9.42
C SER A 184 -6.90 -11.83 10.08
N TYR A 185 -7.58 -11.16 11.02
CA TYR A 185 -7.01 -10.08 11.83
C TYR A 185 -5.90 -10.59 12.77
N LEU A 186 -6.12 -11.71 13.46
CA LEU A 186 -5.13 -12.38 14.31
C LEU A 186 -3.89 -12.78 13.53
N GLY A 187 -4.06 -13.37 12.34
CA GLY A 187 -2.95 -13.73 11.47
C GLY A 187 -2.10 -12.52 11.08
N SER A 188 -2.76 -11.41 10.73
CA SER A 188 -2.08 -10.13 10.41
C SER A 188 -1.37 -9.52 11.62
N TRP A 189 -1.94 -9.67 12.82
CA TRP A 189 -1.32 -9.19 14.06
C TRP A 189 -0.12 -10.06 14.50
N TRP A 190 -0.22 -11.38 14.32
CA TRP A 190 0.84 -12.33 14.66
C TRP A 190 2.07 -12.18 13.74
N THR A 191 1.84 -12.02 12.43
CA THR A 191 2.94 -11.76 11.48
C THR A 191 3.64 -10.43 11.76
N ALA A 192 2.89 -9.37 12.09
CA ALA A 192 3.45 -8.09 12.52
C ALA A 192 4.13 -8.16 13.90
N GLY A 193 3.75 -9.11 14.75
CA GLY A 193 4.28 -9.29 16.11
C GLY A 193 5.73 -9.78 16.16
N LYS A 194 6.18 -10.54 15.16
CA LYS A 194 7.57 -11.06 15.10
C LYS A 194 8.64 -9.95 15.04
N GLY A 195 8.28 -8.74 14.60
CA GLY A 195 9.18 -7.57 14.61
C GLY A 195 9.24 -6.78 15.93
N ARG A 196 8.46 -7.15 16.96
CA ARG A 196 8.39 -6.39 18.22
C ARG A 196 9.53 -6.72 19.19
N SER A 197 10.05 -7.95 19.17
CA SER A 197 11.08 -8.42 20.10
C SER A 197 12.49 -7.93 19.78
N GLN A 198 12.75 -7.42 18.57
CA GLN A 198 14.07 -6.91 18.16
C GLN A 198 14.32 -5.44 18.55
N HIS A 199 13.34 -4.76 19.15
CA HIS A 199 13.43 -3.33 19.51
C HIS A 199 13.17 -3.05 21.00
N GLU A 200 13.06 -4.09 21.83
CA GLU A 200 12.98 -3.99 23.30
C GLU A 200 14.24 -4.53 24.01
N ALA A 201 15.32 -4.78 23.26
CA ALA A 201 16.68 -4.98 23.75
C ALA A 201 17.52 -3.72 23.45
#